data_AF-A0A3D5DQS5-F1
#
_entry.id   AF-A0A3D5DQS5-F1
#
_cell.length_a   1.000
_cell.length_b   1.000
_cell.length_c   1.000
_cell.angle_alpha   90.00
_cell.angle_beta   90.00
_cell.angle_gamma   90.00
#
_symmetry.space_group_name_H-M   'P 1'
#
loop_
_entity.id
_entity.type
_entity.pdbx_description
1 polymer ?
#
loop_
_entity_poly.entity_id
_entity_poly.type
_entity_poly.pdbx_seq_one_letter_code
_entity_poly.pdbx_strand_id
1 'polypeptide(L)'
;MIGPDGSWKWNGRELPPEASRTAETLVDRCSTAEGRDAEGNYGDRGLTPAMRRIEAQLDHGHLVDKTEEYALKTADRLKEKLATLIARFPGADPKELADGIHDGIRYTFIFDFEHYTESVDLAHSKISDAGYERIETKPGWHGDEYKGVNSQWGDPASGLRFEIQFHTQESWDAKQVTHKAYEKINALTTPIEEKERLRAYQREVSAAVRIPPGALDIPAYKKEGR
;
A
#
# COMPACT_ATOMS: atom_id res chain seq x y z
N MET A 1 8.46 -20.84 1.01
CA MET A 1 9.61 -21.77 1.01
C MET A 1 10.16 -21.87 -0.40
N ILE A 2 11.47 -21.67 -0.57
CA ILE A 2 12.14 -21.80 -1.87
C ILE A 2 12.54 -23.27 -2.04
N GLY A 3 12.16 -23.86 -3.18
CA GLY A 3 12.53 -25.21 -3.59
C GLY A 3 13.97 -25.28 -4.11
N PRO A 4 14.56 -26.48 -4.19
CA PRO A 4 15.94 -26.67 -4.65
C PRO A 4 16.18 -26.24 -6.10
N ASP A 5 15.13 -26.13 -6.91
CA ASP A 5 15.14 -25.62 -8.28
C ASP A 5 14.97 -24.08 -8.37
N GLY A 6 14.83 -23.40 -7.24
CA GLY A 6 14.54 -21.97 -7.15
C GLY A 6 13.06 -21.62 -7.26
N SER A 7 12.16 -22.60 -7.38
CA SER A 7 10.72 -22.39 -7.30
C SER A 7 10.35 -21.88 -5.91
N TRP A 8 9.18 -21.24 -5.77
CA TRP A 8 8.70 -20.80 -4.46
C TRP A 8 7.30 -21.32 -4.20
N LYS A 9 7.05 -21.81 -2.97
CA LYS A 9 5.75 -22.28 -2.50
C LYS A 9 5.39 -21.71 -1.15
N TRP A 10 4.21 -21.11 -1.02
CA TRP A 10 3.68 -20.59 0.25
C TRP A 10 2.18 -20.28 0.12
N ASN A 11 1.41 -20.46 1.20
CA ASN A 11 -0.04 -20.21 1.24
C ASN A 11 -0.81 -20.82 0.05
N GLY A 12 -0.46 -22.05 -0.35
CA GLY A 12 -1.11 -22.75 -1.46
C GLY A 12 -0.85 -22.15 -2.84
N ARG A 13 0.10 -21.21 -2.97
CA ARG A 13 0.55 -20.63 -4.23
C ARG A 13 1.96 -21.07 -4.56
N GLU A 14 2.27 -21.03 -5.85
CA GLU A 14 3.57 -21.39 -6.40
C GLU A 14 4.04 -20.35 -7.42
N LEU A 15 5.36 -20.12 -7.46
CA LEU A 15 6.02 -19.40 -8.54
C LEU A 15 7.09 -20.30 -9.17
N PRO A 16 7.17 -20.35 -10.51
CA PRO A 16 8.32 -20.97 -11.18
C PRO A 16 9.61 -20.19 -10.85
N PRO A 17 10.79 -20.82 -11.01
CA PRO A 17 12.06 -20.23 -10.61
C PRO A 17 12.33 -18.83 -11.19
N GLU A 18 11.95 -18.59 -12.44
CA GLU A 18 12.11 -17.28 -13.08
C GLU A 18 11.26 -16.20 -12.40
N ALA A 19 9.96 -16.45 -12.21
CA ALA A 19 9.08 -15.50 -11.54
C ALA A 19 9.46 -15.30 -10.05
N SER A 20 9.97 -16.35 -9.39
CA SER A 20 10.52 -16.24 -8.03
C SER A 20 11.70 -15.26 -7.98
N ARG A 21 12.65 -15.34 -8.94
CA ARG A 21 13.78 -14.41 -9.07
C ARG A 21 13.36 -12.99 -9.42
N THR A 22 12.36 -12.83 -10.29
CA THR A 22 11.77 -11.52 -10.59
C THR A 22 11.22 -10.85 -9.33
N ALA A 23 10.50 -11.61 -8.50
CA ALA A 23 10.01 -11.11 -7.22
C ALA A 23 11.14 -10.76 -6.24
N GLU A 24 12.20 -11.57 -6.17
CA GLU A 24 13.37 -11.27 -5.33
C GLU A 24 14.07 -9.97 -5.76
N THR A 25 14.25 -9.80 -7.07
CA THR A 25 14.84 -8.56 -7.61
C THR A 25 13.98 -7.34 -7.25
N LEU A 26 12.64 -7.47 -7.27
CA LEU A 26 11.75 -6.38 -6.85
C LEU A 26 11.86 -6.11 -5.35
N VAL A 27 11.95 -7.15 -4.50
CA VAL A 27 12.17 -6.99 -3.05
C VAL A 27 13.45 -6.20 -2.78
N ASP A 28 14.55 -6.55 -3.45
CA ASP A 28 15.85 -5.88 -3.27
C ASP A 28 15.80 -4.41 -3.72
N ARG A 29 15.15 -4.14 -4.86
CA ARG A 29 14.91 -2.78 -5.35
C ARG A 29 14.05 -1.98 -4.36
N CYS A 30 12.99 -2.57 -3.81
CA CYS A 30 12.15 -1.92 -2.81
C CYS A 30 12.93 -1.61 -1.54
N SER A 31 13.72 -2.55 -1.02
CA SER A 31 14.56 -2.34 0.17
C SER A 31 15.58 -1.21 -0.06
N THR A 32 16.20 -1.17 -1.23
CA THR A 32 17.16 -0.12 -1.59
C THR A 32 16.50 1.25 -1.68
N ALA A 33 15.32 1.34 -2.32
CA ALA A 33 14.60 2.60 -2.49
C ALA A 33 14.00 3.11 -1.16
N GLU A 34 13.61 2.19 -0.28
CA GLU A 34 13.10 2.52 1.04
C GLU A 34 14.17 3.19 1.93
N GLY A 35 15.42 2.73 1.83
CA GLY A 35 16.60 3.44 2.35
C GLY A 35 17.19 2.89 3.64
N ARG A 36 16.70 1.75 4.16
CA ARG A 36 17.30 1.06 5.30
C ARG A 36 18.63 0.39 4.94
N ASP A 37 19.66 0.61 5.75
CA ASP A 37 20.95 -0.07 5.61
C ASP A 37 20.92 -1.53 6.16
N ALA A 38 22.04 -2.23 6.01
CA ALA A 38 22.16 -3.64 6.42
C ALA A 38 22.06 -3.83 7.93
N GLU A 39 22.42 -2.80 8.70
CA GLU A 39 22.34 -2.76 10.16
C GLU A 39 20.94 -2.36 10.66
N GLY A 40 20.04 -1.98 9.75
CA GLY A 40 18.67 -1.61 10.05
C GLY A 40 18.46 -0.11 10.34
N ASN A 41 19.46 0.72 10.11
CA ASN A 41 19.41 2.16 10.34
C ASN A 41 19.03 2.94 9.08
N TYR A 42 18.69 4.21 9.30
CA TYR A 42 18.36 5.16 8.24
C TYR A 42 19.33 6.34 8.26
N GLY A 43 19.84 6.69 7.08
CA GLY A 43 20.50 7.96 6.84
C GLY A 43 19.53 9.02 6.30
N ASP A 44 20.05 9.95 5.50
CA ASP A 44 19.25 11.05 4.94
C ASP A 44 18.54 10.71 3.63
N ARG A 45 18.84 9.55 3.03
CA ARG A 45 18.37 9.15 1.70
C ARG A 45 17.38 7.99 1.77
N GLY A 46 16.54 7.89 0.74
CA GLY A 46 15.50 6.87 0.64
C GLY A 46 14.12 7.42 0.97
N LEU A 47 13.12 6.60 0.66
CA LEU A 47 11.72 6.98 0.83
C LEU A 47 11.34 7.14 2.30
N THR A 48 11.80 6.28 3.21
CA THR A 48 11.44 6.39 4.62
C THR A 48 11.95 7.68 5.25
N PRO A 49 13.25 8.06 5.11
CA PRO A 49 13.73 9.36 5.55
C PRO A 49 13.00 10.55 4.90
N ALA A 50 12.61 10.42 3.63
CA ALA A 50 11.83 11.46 2.96
C ALA A 50 10.43 11.60 3.55
N MET A 51 9.74 10.50 3.83
CA MET A 51 8.42 10.53 4.47
C MET A 51 8.49 11.11 5.88
N ARG A 52 9.54 10.80 6.66
CA ARG A 52 9.79 11.42 7.97
C ARG A 52 10.02 12.93 7.89
N ARG A 53 10.72 13.41 6.85
CA ARG A 53 10.86 14.86 6.60
C ARG A 53 9.56 15.53 6.19
N ILE A 54 8.69 14.82 5.46
CA ILE A 54 7.36 15.32 5.10
C ILE A 54 6.49 15.37 6.34
N GLU A 55 6.45 14.32 7.15
CA GLU A 55 5.77 14.25 8.45
C GLU A 55 6.14 15.45 9.34
N ALA A 56 7.43 15.78 9.48
CA ALA A 56 7.89 16.90 10.29
C ALA A 56 7.41 18.29 9.81
N GLN A 57 6.79 18.39 8.64
CA GLN A 57 6.19 19.60 8.09
C GLN A 57 4.66 19.63 8.19
N LEU A 58 4.05 18.63 8.84
CA LEU A 58 2.60 18.52 9.02
C LEU A 58 2.26 18.81 10.49
N ASP A 59 1.40 19.80 10.72
CA ASP A 59 1.00 20.21 12.07
C ASP A 59 -0.02 19.25 12.71
N HIS A 60 -0.81 18.57 11.87
CA HIS A 60 -1.96 17.76 12.27
C HIS A 60 -1.86 16.30 11.80
N GLY A 61 -0.63 15.80 11.68
CA GLY A 61 -0.38 14.50 11.09
C GLY A 61 0.91 13.83 11.50
N HIS A 62 0.86 12.50 11.55
CA HIS A 62 2.02 11.65 11.78
C HIS A 62 1.95 10.39 10.93
N LEU A 63 3.10 9.80 10.63
CA LEU A 63 3.17 8.43 10.14
C LEU A 63 2.77 7.49 11.26
N VAL A 64 2.08 6.40 10.93
CA VAL A 64 1.73 5.35 11.90
C VAL A 64 2.98 4.91 12.67
N ASP A 65 2.81 4.69 13.98
CA ASP A 65 3.86 4.16 14.85
C ASP A 65 4.53 2.94 14.24
N LYS A 66 5.87 2.91 14.34
CA LYS A 66 6.69 1.83 13.76
C LYS A 66 6.47 1.66 12.25
N THR A 67 6.19 2.73 11.50
CA THR A 67 6.03 2.66 10.04
C THR A 67 7.18 1.91 9.36
N GLU A 68 8.40 1.99 9.89
CA GLU A 68 9.56 1.27 9.42
C GLU A 68 9.33 -0.25 9.44
N GLU A 69 8.75 -0.82 10.50
CA GLU A 69 8.48 -2.26 10.61
C GLU A 69 7.56 -2.79 9.49
N TYR A 70 6.72 -1.92 8.92
CA TYR A 70 5.66 -2.28 7.96
C TYR A 70 5.80 -1.64 6.58
N ALA A 71 6.78 -0.74 6.38
CA ALA A 71 6.95 0.01 5.14
C ALA A 71 7.20 -0.92 3.95
N LEU A 72 7.97 -1.98 4.17
CA LEU A 72 8.30 -2.98 3.16
C LEU A 72 7.34 -4.17 3.22
N LYS A 73 6.79 -4.52 2.06
CA LYS A 73 6.13 -5.82 1.91
C LYS A 73 7.18 -6.93 2.03
N THR A 74 6.89 -7.96 2.84
CA THR A 74 7.79 -9.10 2.97
C THR A 74 7.94 -9.88 1.65
N ALA A 75 9.07 -10.56 1.48
CA ALA A 75 9.35 -11.33 0.27
C ALA A 75 8.26 -12.36 -0.06
N ASP A 76 7.79 -13.11 0.94
CA ASP A 76 6.72 -14.10 0.75
C ASP A 76 5.39 -13.45 0.32
N ARG A 77 5.04 -12.28 0.89
CA ARG A 77 3.83 -11.54 0.51
C ARG A 77 3.93 -10.95 -0.89
N LEU A 78 5.13 -10.52 -1.30
CA LEU A 78 5.35 -9.99 -2.64
C LEU A 78 5.27 -11.10 -3.68
N LYS A 79 5.88 -12.26 -3.41
CA LYS A 79 5.75 -13.47 -4.22
C LYS A 79 4.30 -13.96 -4.30
N GLU A 80 3.55 -13.93 -3.19
CA GLU A 80 2.12 -14.25 -3.15
C GLU A 80 1.30 -13.32 -4.07
N LYS A 81 1.62 -12.01 -4.05
CA LYS A 81 0.99 -11.00 -4.90
C LYS A 81 1.28 -11.27 -6.38
N LEU A 82 2.54 -11.52 -6.74
CA LEU A 82 2.94 -11.83 -8.11
C LEU A 82 2.26 -13.12 -8.61
N ALA A 83 2.25 -14.18 -7.80
CA ALA A 83 1.57 -15.43 -8.13
C ALA A 83 0.07 -15.21 -8.38
N THR A 84 -0.57 -14.37 -7.57
CA THR A 84 -1.99 -14.00 -7.76
C THR A 84 -2.21 -13.23 -9.06
N LEU A 85 -1.29 -12.33 -9.43
CA LEU A 85 -1.36 -11.59 -10.70
C LEU A 85 -1.18 -12.51 -11.91
N ILE A 86 -0.20 -13.42 -11.87
CA ILE A 86 0.03 -14.41 -12.93
C ILE A 86 -1.20 -15.31 -13.12
N ALA A 87 -1.79 -15.78 -12.02
CA ALA A 87 -3.02 -16.60 -12.08
C ALA A 87 -4.22 -15.83 -12.64
N ARG A 88 -4.30 -14.51 -12.38
CA ARG A 88 -5.37 -13.64 -12.88
C ARG A 88 -5.18 -13.24 -14.34
N PHE A 89 -3.95 -13.14 -14.81
CA PHE A 89 -3.60 -12.74 -16.18
C PHE A 89 -2.68 -13.78 -16.84
N PRO A 90 -3.22 -14.97 -17.19
CA PRO A 90 -2.42 -16.01 -17.83
C PRO A 90 -1.81 -15.49 -19.14
N GLY A 91 -0.50 -15.71 -19.33
CA GLY A 91 0.23 -15.31 -20.54
C GLY A 91 0.86 -13.91 -20.51
N ALA A 92 0.58 -13.09 -19.50
CA ALA A 92 1.31 -11.85 -19.28
C ALA A 92 2.74 -12.14 -18.78
N ASP A 93 3.69 -11.24 -19.12
CA ASP A 93 5.07 -11.36 -18.64
C ASP A 93 5.11 -11.14 -17.11
N PRO A 94 5.65 -12.09 -16.32
CA PRO A 94 5.86 -11.91 -14.89
C PRO A 94 6.61 -10.63 -14.52
N LYS A 95 7.53 -10.17 -15.37
CA LYS A 95 8.28 -8.91 -15.14
C LYS A 95 7.36 -7.69 -15.23
N GLU A 96 6.53 -7.61 -16.27
CA GLU A 96 5.54 -6.53 -16.40
C GLU A 96 4.53 -6.54 -15.23
N LEU A 97 4.08 -7.73 -14.82
CA LEU A 97 3.19 -7.88 -13.66
C LEU A 97 3.86 -7.43 -12.36
N ALA A 98 5.14 -7.75 -12.17
CA ALA A 98 5.92 -7.32 -11.01
C ALA A 98 6.13 -5.80 -11.01
N ASP A 99 6.47 -5.19 -12.15
CA ASP A 99 6.61 -3.73 -12.29
C ASP A 99 5.29 -2.99 -12.00
N GLY A 100 4.14 -3.65 -12.17
CA GLY A 100 2.82 -3.14 -11.79
C GLY A 100 2.51 -3.18 -10.29
N ILE A 101 3.32 -3.85 -9.46
CA ILE A 101 3.15 -3.90 -8.00
C ILE A 101 3.64 -2.59 -7.39
N HIS A 102 2.70 -1.69 -7.10
CA HIS A 102 2.96 -0.39 -6.49
C HIS A 102 2.99 -0.41 -4.96
N ASP A 103 2.59 -1.52 -4.33
CA ASP A 103 2.47 -1.63 -2.88
C ASP A 103 3.56 -2.49 -2.25
N GLY A 104 4.73 -2.54 -2.90
CA GLY A 104 5.97 -3.10 -2.36
C GLY A 104 6.54 -2.22 -1.23
N ILE A 105 6.37 -0.90 -1.35
CA ILE A 105 6.64 0.10 -0.32
C ILE A 105 5.34 0.83 0.00
N ARG A 106 4.99 0.95 1.28
CA ARG A 106 3.74 1.58 1.72
C ARG A 106 3.96 2.42 2.98
N TYR A 107 3.42 3.63 2.97
CA TYR A 107 3.32 4.47 4.16
C TYR A 107 1.86 4.72 4.53
N THR A 108 1.63 5.05 5.79
CA THR A 108 0.31 5.48 6.24
C THR A 108 0.46 6.67 7.16
N PHE A 109 -0.22 7.76 6.80
CA PHE A 109 -0.37 8.94 7.64
C PHE A 109 -1.71 8.89 8.36
N ILE A 110 -1.67 9.26 9.64
CA ILE A 110 -2.82 9.49 10.50
C ILE A 110 -2.95 10.99 10.70
N PHE A 111 -4.13 11.54 10.40
CA PHE A 111 -4.46 12.94 10.57
C PHE A 111 -5.56 13.15 11.62
N ASP A 112 -5.50 14.30 12.27
CA ASP A 112 -6.55 14.76 13.18
C ASP A 112 -7.89 14.85 12.44
N PHE A 113 -8.97 14.46 13.12
CA PHE A 113 -10.29 14.38 12.51
C PHE A 113 -10.77 15.72 11.91
N GLU A 114 -10.63 16.82 12.66
CA GLU A 114 -11.10 18.15 12.22
C GLU A 114 -10.26 18.73 11.07
N HIS A 115 -9.00 18.32 10.96
CA HIS A 115 -8.02 18.85 10.01
C HIS A 115 -7.70 17.86 8.87
N TYR A 116 -8.47 16.77 8.76
CA TYR A 116 -8.15 15.65 7.86
C TYR A 116 -7.98 16.09 6.40
N THR A 117 -8.98 16.80 5.86
CA THR A 117 -9.01 17.12 4.41
C THR A 117 -7.90 18.09 4.01
N GLU A 118 -7.69 19.15 4.79
CA GLU A 118 -6.58 20.09 4.58
C GLU A 118 -5.20 19.43 4.76
N SER A 119 -5.08 18.48 5.70
CA SER A 119 -3.84 17.73 5.91
C SER A 119 -3.54 16.77 4.76
N VAL A 120 -4.55 16.13 4.16
CA VAL A 120 -4.39 15.31 2.95
C VAL A 120 -3.89 16.17 1.79
N ASP A 121 -4.47 17.34 1.57
CA ASP A 121 -4.06 18.24 0.49
C ASP A 121 -2.64 18.79 0.72
N LEU A 122 -2.32 19.18 1.95
CA LEU A 122 -0.97 19.61 2.31
C LEU A 122 0.05 18.48 2.10
N ALA A 123 -0.25 17.27 2.57
CA ALA A 123 0.63 16.12 2.38
C ALA A 123 0.85 15.84 0.88
N HIS A 124 -0.20 15.82 0.06
CA HIS A 124 -0.07 15.70 -1.39
C HIS A 124 0.86 16.75 -2.01
N SER A 125 0.75 18.03 -1.59
CA SER A 125 1.66 19.09 -2.03
C SER A 125 3.10 18.79 -1.61
N LYS A 126 3.33 18.49 -0.32
CA LYS A 126 4.67 18.22 0.22
C LYS A 126 5.36 17.02 -0.42
N ILE A 127 4.61 15.96 -0.71
CA ILE A 127 5.11 14.78 -1.42
C ILE A 127 5.49 15.15 -2.86
N SER A 128 4.68 15.97 -3.54
CA SER A 128 4.98 16.46 -4.89
C SER A 128 6.20 17.39 -4.92
N ASP A 129 6.29 18.31 -3.95
CA ASP A 129 7.41 19.26 -3.80
C ASP A 129 8.72 18.53 -3.48
N ALA A 130 8.65 17.37 -2.82
CA ALA A 130 9.79 16.48 -2.60
C ALA A 130 10.23 15.73 -3.88
N GLY A 131 9.53 15.92 -5.01
CA GLY A 131 9.89 15.37 -6.32
C GLY A 131 9.22 14.05 -6.67
N TYR A 132 8.27 13.57 -5.86
CA TYR A 132 7.52 12.35 -6.15
C TYR A 132 6.32 12.64 -7.05
N GLU A 133 6.05 11.73 -7.98
CA GLU A 133 5.00 11.94 -8.97
C GLU A 133 3.67 11.33 -8.49
N ARG A 134 2.61 12.13 -8.36
CA ARG A 134 1.28 11.60 -8.09
C ARG A 134 0.72 10.85 -9.31
N ILE A 135 0.43 9.56 -9.14
CA ILE A 135 -0.10 8.69 -10.20
C ILE A 135 -1.62 8.52 -10.05
N GLU A 136 -2.10 8.23 -8.84
CA GLU A 136 -3.51 7.96 -8.59
C GLU A 136 -3.89 8.36 -7.16
N THR A 137 -5.10 8.87 -6.97
CA THR A 137 -5.73 9.12 -5.66
C THR A 137 -7.14 8.54 -5.71
N LYS A 138 -7.44 7.67 -4.76
CA LYS A 138 -8.72 6.98 -4.60
C LYS A 138 -9.31 7.33 -3.23
N PRO A 139 -10.22 8.33 -3.17
CA PRO A 139 -10.94 8.64 -1.94
C PRO A 139 -11.95 7.52 -1.64
N GLY A 140 -11.81 6.90 -0.47
CA GLY A 140 -12.65 5.79 -0.02
C GLY A 140 -13.85 6.21 0.82
N TRP A 141 -14.02 7.51 1.13
CA TRP A 141 -15.01 7.98 2.10
C TRP A 141 -16.48 7.70 1.72
N HIS A 142 -16.79 7.62 0.43
CA HIS A 142 -18.10 7.18 -0.08
C HIS A 142 -18.34 5.67 0.02
N GLY A 143 -17.28 4.87 0.15
CA GLY A 143 -17.37 3.41 0.23
C GLY A 143 -17.95 2.92 1.54
N ASP A 144 -18.59 1.75 1.53
CA ASP A 144 -19.17 1.11 2.71
C ASP A 144 -18.21 0.14 3.40
N GLU A 145 -17.18 -0.37 2.72
CA GLU A 145 -16.25 -1.37 3.26
C GLU A 145 -14.87 -0.83 3.70
N TYR A 146 -14.57 0.44 3.40
CA TYR A 146 -13.29 1.09 3.71
C TYR A 146 -13.47 2.59 3.84
N LYS A 147 -12.76 3.22 4.78
CA LYS A 147 -12.73 4.67 5.01
C LYS A 147 -11.29 5.18 5.04
N GLY A 148 -11.01 6.24 4.31
CA GLY A 148 -9.67 6.81 4.12
C GLY A 148 -9.36 7.10 2.65
N VAL A 149 -8.20 7.68 2.37
CA VAL A 149 -7.72 7.94 1.00
C VAL A 149 -6.54 7.02 0.73
N ASN A 150 -6.55 6.33 -0.41
CA ASN A 150 -5.40 5.58 -0.90
C ASN A 150 -4.79 6.31 -2.11
N SER A 151 -3.48 6.45 -2.17
CA SER A 151 -2.77 7.10 -3.27
C SER A 151 -1.55 6.31 -3.73
N GLN A 152 -1.23 6.44 -5.03
CA GLN A 152 -0.06 5.85 -5.66
C GLN A 152 0.87 6.96 -6.15
N TRP A 153 2.16 6.75 -5.91
CA TRP A 153 3.22 7.70 -6.20
C TRP A 153 4.34 7.02 -6.98
N GLY A 154 4.97 7.75 -7.89
CA GLY A 154 6.19 7.34 -8.58
C GLY A 154 7.42 7.98 -7.93
N ASP A 155 8.45 7.17 -7.71
CA ASP A 155 9.78 7.64 -7.33
C ASP A 155 10.67 7.69 -8.58
N PRO A 156 11.01 8.89 -9.10
CA PRO A 156 11.85 9.02 -10.28
C PRO A 156 13.26 8.44 -10.10
N ALA A 157 13.79 8.40 -8.86
CA ALA A 157 15.15 7.94 -8.60
C ALA A 157 15.29 6.42 -8.73
N SER A 158 14.35 5.65 -8.18
CA SER A 158 14.34 4.18 -8.28
C SER A 158 13.55 3.64 -9.47
N GLY A 159 12.70 4.48 -10.08
CA GLY A 159 11.72 4.08 -11.09
C GLY A 159 10.60 3.19 -10.54
N LEU A 160 10.49 3.07 -9.21
CA LEU A 160 9.44 2.29 -8.56
C LEU A 160 8.19 3.14 -8.32
N ARG A 161 7.09 2.45 -8.05
CA ARG A 161 5.89 3.03 -7.48
C ARG A 161 5.79 2.65 -6.00
N PHE A 162 5.19 3.52 -5.21
CA PHE A 162 4.89 3.27 -3.80
C PHE A 162 3.49 3.77 -3.44
N GLU A 163 2.95 3.26 -2.33
CA GLU A 163 1.61 3.59 -1.86
C GLU A 163 1.67 4.50 -0.63
N ILE A 164 0.80 5.50 -0.56
CA ILE A 164 0.57 6.28 0.67
C ILE A 164 -0.93 6.26 0.98
N GLN A 165 -1.26 5.89 2.21
CA GLN A 165 -2.63 5.89 2.74
C GLN A 165 -2.80 7.05 3.73
N PHE A 166 -3.95 7.70 3.70
CA PHE A 166 -4.29 8.78 4.63
C PHE A 166 -5.57 8.42 5.39
N HIS A 167 -5.46 8.38 6.71
CA HIS A 167 -6.52 7.94 7.61
C HIS A 167 -6.72 8.95 8.74
N THR A 168 -7.91 8.97 9.32
CA THR A 168 -8.05 9.35 10.75
C THR A 168 -7.75 8.15 11.63
N GLN A 169 -7.47 8.37 12.93
CA GLN A 169 -7.23 7.27 13.87
C GLN A 169 -8.35 6.22 13.83
N GLU A 170 -9.62 6.64 13.89
CA GLU A 170 -10.78 5.73 13.83
C GLU A 170 -10.82 4.91 12.54
N SER A 171 -10.54 5.54 11.39
CA SER A 171 -10.55 4.85 10.10
C SER A 171 -9.38 3.86 9.94
N TRP A 172 -8.23 4.16 10.56
CA TRP A 172 -7.09 3.27 10.63
C TRP A 172 -7.39 2.05 11.49
N ASP A 173 -7.95 2.25 12.68
CA ASP A 173 -8.31 1.18 13.61
C ASP A 173 -9.34 0.23 12.97
N ALA A 174 -10.35 0.79 12.29
CA ALA A 174 -11.31 0.02 11.50
C ALA A 174 -10.64 -0.83 10.42
N LYS A 175 -9.67 -0.25 9.68
CA LYS A 175 -8.88 -0.99 8.67
C LYS A 175 -8.03 -2.10 9.30
N GLN A 176 -7.42 -1.87 10.46
CA GLN A 176 -6.62 -2.88 11.16
C GLN A 176 -7.47 -4.07 11.60
N VAL A 177 -8.61 -3.80 12.23
CA VAL A 177 -9.54 -4.83 12.72
C VAL A 177 -10.12 -5.65 11.56
N THR A 178 -10.39 -5.01 10.42
CA THR A 178 -10.96 -5.68 9.25
C THR A 178 -9.94 -6.27 8.27
N HIS A 179 -8.63 -6.08 8.50
CA HIS A 179 -7.59 -6.43 7.53
C HIS A 179 -7.62 -7.91 7.11
N LYS A 180 -7.80 -8.83 8.08
CA LYS A 180 -7.90 -10.27 7.79
C LYS A 180 -9.15 -10.62 6.95
N ALA A 181 -10.24 -9.89 7.14
CA ALA A 181 -11.45 -10.08 6.33
C ALA A 181 -11.19 -9.64 4.88
N TYR A 182 -10.55 -8.48 4.70
CA TYR A 182 -10.12 -7.99 3.38
C TYR A 182 -9.22 -9.00 2.65
N GLU A 183 -8.22 -9.58 3.32
CA GLU A 183 -7.34 -10.59 2.72
C GLU A 183 -8.13 -11.81 2.20
N LYS A 184 -9.07 -12.31 3.02
CA LYS A 184 -9.93 -13.45 2.64
C LYS A 184 -10.90 -13.10 1.52
N ILE A 185 -11.48 -11.90 1.49
CA ILE A 185 -12.39 -11.48 0.40
C ILE A 185 -11.65 -11.50 -0.95
N ASN A 186 -10.39 -11.08 -0.97
CA ASN A 186 -9.57 -11.02 -2.18
C ASN A 186 -8.92 -12.36 -2.56
N ALA A 187 -8.94 -13.36 -1.69
CA ALA A 187 -8.44 -14.69 -2.02
C ALA A 187 -9.36 -15.38 -3.04
N LEU A 188 -8.75 -16.05 -4.03
CA LEU A 188 -9.47 -16.82 -5.06
C LEU A 188 -10.16 -18.06 -4.48
N THR A 189 -9.66 -18.56 -3.36
CA THR A 189 -10.12 -19.80 -2.71
C THR A 189 -11.27 -19.62 -1.74
N THR A 190 -11.61 -18.38 -1.37
CA THR A 190 -12.69 -18.11 -0.42
C THR A 190 -14.05 -18.29 -1.09
N PRO A 191 -14.97 -19.13 -0.55
CA PRO A 191 -16.32 -19.30 -1.09
C PRO A 191 -17.12 -18.00 -1.11
N ILE A 192 -18.06 -17.86 -2.06
CA ILE A 192 -18.85 -16.62 -2.24
C ILE A 192 -19.63 -16.26 -0.97
N GLU A 193 -20.32 -17.21 -0.36
CA GLU A 193 -21.08 -16.98 0.89
C GLU A 193 -20.19 -16.45 2.03
N GLU A 194 -18.96 -16.97 2.13
CA GLU A 194 -18.00 -16.48 3.11
C GLU A 194 -17.53 -15.07 2.78
N LYS A 195 -17.30 -14.74 1.49
CA LYS A 195 -16.98 -13.37 1.08
C LYS A 195 -18.10 -12.40 1.44
N GLU A 196 -19.36 -12.78 1.27
CA GLU A 196 -20.51 -11.93 1.62
C GLU A 196 -20.59 -11.66 3.13
N ARG A 197 -20.37 -12.70 3.96
CA ARG A 197 -20.29 -12.52 5.43
C ARG A 197 -19.15 -11.58 5.83
N LEU A 198 -17.97 -11.76 5.23
CA LEU A 198 -16.81 -10.91 5.51
C LEU A 198 -17.02 -9.47 5.04
N ARG A 199 -17.68 -9.25 3.89
CA ARG A 199 -18.08 -7.91 3.42
C ARG A 199 -19.09 -7.26 4.36
N ALA A 200 -20.09 -8.00 4.82
CA ALA A 200 -21.03 -7.51 5.82
C ALA A 200 -20.32 -7.04 7.10
N TYR A 201 -19.34 -7.82 7.58
CA TYR A 201 -18.50 -7.43 8.72
C TYR A 201 -17.68 -6.16 8.44
N GLN A 202 -17.04 -6.02 7.27
CA GLN A 202 -16.32 -4.78 6.93
C GLN A 202 -17.25 -3.56 6.89
N ARG A 203 -18.48 -3.73 6.39
CA ARG A 203 -19.49 -2.67 6.35
C ARG A 203 -19.96 -2.26 7.73
N GLU A 204 -20.19 -3.21 8.62
CA GLU A 204 -20.56 -2.95 10.01
C GLU A 204 -19.49 -2.11 10.71
N VAL A 205 -18.21 -2.53 10.64
CA VAL A 205 -17.10 -1.81 11.27
C VAL A 205 -16.91 -0.42 10.63
N SER A 206 -16.97 -0.34 9.31
CA SER A 206 -16.75 0.92 8.58
C SER A 206 -17.89 1.93 8.75
N ALA A 207 -19.12 1.47 9.04
CA ALA A 207 -20.26 2.33 9.31
C ALA A 207 -20.13 3.10 10.64
N ALA A 208 -19.34 2.57 11.59
CA ALA A 208 -19.06 3.23 12.86
C ALA A 208 -17.99 4.34 12.76
N VAL A 209 -17.24 4.39 11.65
CA VAL A 209 -16.19 5.40 11.43
C VAL A 209 -16.83 6.73 11.08
N ARG A 210 -16.49 7.78 11.83
CA ARG A 210 -16.96 9.14 11.53
C ARG A 210 -16.34 9.64 10.22
N ILE A 211 -17.13 10.41 9.47
CA ILE A 211 -16.68 11.05 8.22
C ILE A 211 -16.11 12.43 8.56
N PRO A 212 -14.82 12.71 8.28
CA PRO A 212 -14.22 14.01 8.54
C PRO A 212 -14.83 15.13 7.68
N PRO A 213 -14.77 16.40 8.14
CA PRO A 213 -15.23 17.54 7.36
C PRO A 213 -14.57 17.59 5.96
N GLY A 214 -15.38 17.73 4.91
CA GLY A 214 -14.90 17.80 3.52
C GLY A 214 -14.40 16.49 2.91
N ALA A 215 -14.36 15.38 3.67
CA ALA A 215 -13.76 14.12 3.20
C ALA A 215 -14.51 13.49 2.01
N LEU A 216 -15.82 13.78 1.87
CA LEU A 216 -16.64 13.34 0.74
C LEU A 216 -16.39 14.14 -0.54
N ASP A 217 -15.79 15.32 -0.43
CA ASP A 217 -15.51 16.23 -1.54
C ASP A 217 -14.10 16.07 -2.10
N ILE A 218 -13.26 15.23 -1.47
CA ILE A 218 -11.91 14.92 -1.95
C ILE A 218 -12.01 14.31 -3.36
N PRO A 219 -11.42 14.93 -4.39
CA PRO A 219 -11.54 14.43 -5.75
C PRO A 219 -10.70 13.17 -5.95
N ALA A 220 -11.25 12.23 -6.72
CA ALA A 220 -10.43 11.19 -7.31
C ALA A 220 -9.45 11.80 -8.33
N TYR A 221 -8.25 11.25 -8.39
CA TYR A 221 -7.24 11.66 -9.35
C TYR A 221 -6.64 10.43 -10.02
N LYS A 222 -6.39 10.52 -11.31
CA LYS A 222 -5.62 9.54 -12.05
C LYS A 222 -4.84 10.26 -13.13
N LYS A 223 -3.52 10.13 -13.11
CA LYS A 223 -2.67 10.67 -14.16
C LYS A 223 -3.04 9.97 -15.48
N GLU A 224 -3.40 10.76 -16.49
CA GLU A 224 -3.65 10.23 -17.83
C GLU A 224 -2.37 9.57 -18.36
N GLY A 225 -2.54 8.38 -18.96
CA GLY A 225 -1.42 7.60 -19.47
C GLY A 225 -0.68 8.36 -20.57
N ARG A 226 0.64 8.17 -20.59
CA ARG A 226 1.48 8.47 -21.76
C ARG A 226 1.53 7.24 -22.65
#